data_AF-A0A1G4VM08-F1
#
_entry.id   AF-A0A1G4VM08-F1
#
_cell.length_a   1.000
_cell.length_b   1.000
_cell.length_c   1.000
_cell.angle_alpha   90.00
_cell.angle_beta   90.00
_cell.angle_gamma   90.00
#
_symmetry.space_group_name_H-M   'P 1'
#
loop_
_entity.id
_entity.type
_entity.pdbx_description
1 polymer ?
#
loop_
_entity_poly.entity_id
_entity_poly.type
_entity_poly.pdbx_seq_one_letter_code
_entity_poly.pdbx_strand_id
1 'polypeptide(L)'
;MNIRAILIGLFGIAGIVLSQYFYQPDLALMLISAAILGGLWGLVVWSGTRVGKGASALFKLALVALVASFMFSQALDVAYSLSSAPAGARFEMAPEVIIYAAGLWGLAMLMRLFALGPQKKK
;
A
#
# COMPACT_ATOMS: atom_id res chain seq x y z
N MET A 1 -2.93 -7.14 -19.71
CA MET A 1 -2.19 -6.18 -18.86
C MET A 1 -0.95 -5.74 -19.63
N ASN A 2 -0.63 -4.45 -19.73
CA ASN A 2 0.53 -4.00 -20.51
C ASN A 2 1.85 -4.25 -19.74
N ILE A 3 2.98 -4.37 -20.45
CA ILE A 3 4.29 -4.67 -19.83
C ILE A 3 4.69 -3.61 -18.79
N ARG A 4 4.27 -2.35 -18.98
CA ARG A 4 4.50 -1.25 -18.03
C ARG A 4 3.79 -1.48 -16.69
N ALA A 5 2.53 -1.95 -16.70
CA ALA A 5 1.82 -2.33 -15.48
C ALA A 5 2.53 -3.45 -14.75
N ILE A 6 3.05 -4.44 -15.47
CA ILE A 6 3.77 -5.58 -14.88
C ILE A 6 5.05 -5.08 -14.21
N LEU A 7 5.86 -4.26 -14.89
CA LEU A 7 7.12 -3.74 -14.35
C LEU A 7 6.91 -2.84 -13.13
N ILE A 8 5.94 -1.91 -13.18
CA ILE A 8 5.61 -1.04 -12.04
C ILE A 8 4.98 -1.86 -10.91
N GLY A 9 4.17 -2.86 -11.27
CA GLY A 9 3.65 -3.90 -10.38
C GLY A 9 4.75 -4.56 -9.56
N LEU A 10 5.70 -5.17 -10.27
CA LEU A 10 6.84 -5.87 -9.67
C LEU A 10 7.72 -4.93 -8.85
N PHE A 11 7.97 -3.71 -9.34
CA PHE A 11 8.71 -2.70 -8.58
C PHE A 11 8.02 -2.33 -7.27
N GLY A 12 6.70 -2.11 -7.31
CA GLY A 12 5.90 -1.82 -6.10
C GLY A 12 5.89 -2.98 -5.10
N ILE A 13 5.71 -4.21 -5.57
CA ILE A 13 5.79 -5.41 -4.73
C ILE A 13 7.20 -5.58 -4.13
N ALA A 14 8.25 -5.43 -4.93
CA ALA A 14 9.63 -5.50 -4.45
C ALA A 14 9.91 -4.43 -3.38
N GLY A 15 9.46 -3.19 -3.61
CA GLY A 15 9.57 -2.11 -2.62
C GLY A 15 8.82 -2.41 -1.33
N ILE A 16 7.61 -2.98 -1.42
CA ILE A 16 6.84 -3.45 -0.26
C ILE A 16 7.63 -4.51 0.50
N VAL A 17 8.06 -5.59 -0.15
CA VAL A 17 8.78 -6.68 0.51
C VAL A 17 10.08 -6.19 1.14
N LEU A 18 10.86 -5.38 0.43
CA LEU A 18 12.10 -4.81 0.94
C LEU A 18 11.85 -3.90 2.15
N SER A 19 10.79 -3.08 2.14
CA SER A 19 10.45 -2.25 3.29
C SER A 19 10.12 -3.10 4.52
N GLN A 20 9.46 -4.24 4.34
CA GLN A 20 9.08 -5.12 5.45
C GLN A 20 10.28 -5.84 6.05
N TYR A 21 11.31 -6.15 5.26
CA TYR A 21 12.55 -6.74 5.76
C TYR A 21 13.24 -5.86 6.82
N PHE A 22 13.22 -4.53 6.64
CA PHE A 22 13.79 -3.61 7.61
C PHE A 22 12.83 -3.25 8.76
N TYR A 23 11.53 -3.47 8.56
CA TYR A 23 10.49 -3.07 9.51
C TYR A 23 10.16 -4.14 10.53
N GLN A 24 10.19 -5.41 10.13
CA GLN A 24 9.72 -6.54 10.92
C GLN A 24 10.89 -7.28 11.59
N PRO A 25 10.72 -7.75 12.83
CA PRO A 25 11.77 -8.45 13.58
C PRO A 25 11.93 -9.92 13.17
N ASP A 26 10.93 -10.52 12.51
CA ASP A 26 10.90 -11.93 12.13
C ASP A 26 10.34 -12.13 10.71
N LEU A 27 10.76 -13.23 10.05
CA LEU A 27 10.38 -13.57 8.68
C LEU A 27 8.88 -13.85 8.53
N ALA A 28 8.22 -14.48 9.50
CA ALA A 28 6.79 -14.73 9.44
C ALA A 28 5.99 -13.42 9.42
N LEU A 29 6.36 -12.48 10.29
CA LEU A 29 5.76 -11.13 10.33
C LEU A 29 6.03 -10.36 9.04
N MET A 30 7.24 -10.45 8.49
CA MET A 30 7.60 -9.86 7.20
C MET A 30 6.68 -10.34 6.08
N LEU A 31 6.41 -11.65 6.01
CA LEU A 31 5.54 -12.22 4.97
C LEU A 31 4.08 -11.81 5.17
N ILE A 32 3.59 -11.84 6.41
CA ILE A 32 2.23 -11.42 6.75
C ILE A 32 2.02 -9.94 6.40
N SER A 33 2.95 -9.07 6.83
CA SER A 33 2.86 -7.64 6.59
C SER A 33 2.96 -7.31 5.10
N ALA A 34 3.87 -7.97 4.36
CA ALA A 34 3.99 -7.80 2.93
C ALA A 34 2.72 -8.25 2.18
N ALA A 35 2.11 -9.35 2.60
CA ALA A 35 0.86 -9.83 2.00
C ALA A 35 -0.30 -8.87 2.23
N ILE A 36 -0.48 -8.38 3.47
CA ILE A 36 -1.52 -7.41 3.81
C ILE A 36 -1.29 -6.10 3.04
N LEU A 37 -0.07 -5.55 3.08
CA LEU A 37 0.26 -4.29 2.42
C LEU A 37 0.14 -4.40 0.90
N GLY A 38 0.54 -5.52 0.31
CA GLY A 38 0.38 -5.82 -1.11
C GLY A 38 -1.09 -5.89 -1.52
N GLY A 39 -1.94 -6.55 -0.72
CA GLY A 39 -3.39 -6.59 -0.94
C GLY A 39 -4.03 -5.21 -0.88
N LEU A 40 -3.68 -4.42 0.15
CA LEU A 40 -4.13 -3.04 0.32
C LEU A 40 -3.66 -2.15 -0.83
N TRP A 41 -2.41 -2.29 -1.28
CA TRP A 41 -1.92 -1.58 -2.46
C TRP A 41 -2.73 -1.92 -3.71
N GLY A 42 -3.04 -3.20 -3.91
CA GLY A 42 -3.93 -3.65 -4.98
C GLY A 42 -5.30 -2.97 -4.93
N LEU A 43 -5.89 -2.84 -3.73
CA LEU A 43 -7.16 -2.13 -3.53
C LEU A 43 -7.07 -0.62 -3.81
N VAL A 44 -5.97 0.03 -3.41
CA VAL A 44 -5.73 1.45 -3.71
C VAL A 44 -5.58 1.66 -5.22
N VAL A 45 -4.77 0.83 -5.89
CA VAL A 45 -4.58 0.84 -7.35
C VAL A 45 -5.92 0.64 -8.06
N TRP A 46 -6.69 -0.37 -7.66
CA TRP A 46 -8.00 -0.67 -8.21
C TRP A 46 -8.98 0.48 -8.02
N SER A 47 -9.02 1.07 -6.82
CA SER A 47 -9.81 2.27 -6.55
C SER A 47 -9.41 3.40 -7.49
N GLY A 48 -8.10 3.62 -7.69
CA GLY A 48 -7.57 4.63 -8.61
C GLY A 48 -8.02 4.50 -10.06
N THR A 49 -8.31 3.27 -10.54
CA THR A 49 -8.88 3.06 -11.89
C THR A 49 -10.32 3.53 -12.03
N ARG A 50 -11.06 3.59 -10.90
CA ARG A 50 -12.48 3.95 -10.82
C ARG A 50 -12.71 5.43 -10.53
N VAL A 51 -11.70 6.13 -10.02
CA VAL A 51 -11.80 7.57 -9.77
C VAL A 51 -11.60 8.34 -11.08
N GLY A 52 -12.46 9.34 -11.34
CA GLY A 52 -12.44 10.21 -12.52
C GLY A 52 -11.16 11.06 -12.65
N LYS A 53 -11.07 11.99 -13.60
CA LYS A 53 -9.85 12.81 -13.81
C LYS A 53 -9.80 14.04 -12.90
N GLY A 54 -8.62 14.67 -12.77
CA GLY A 54 -8.43 15.98 -12.11
C GLY A 54 -8.02 15.93 -10.63
N ALA A 55 -7.87 17.10 -10.02
CA ALA A 55 -7.38 17.26 -8.64
C ALA A 55 -8.24 16.54 -7.59
N SER A 56 -9.58 16.55 -7.77
CA SER A 56 -10.50 15.83 -6.88
C SER A 56 -10.25 14.32 -6.88
N ALA A 57 -9.70 13.77 -7.96
CA ALA A 57 -9.35 12.37 -8.04
C ALA A 57 -8.07 12.00 -7.29
N LEU A 58 -7.10 12.93 -7.27
CA LEU A 58 -5.88 12.80 -6.51
C LEU A 58 -6.20 12.76 -5.01
N PHE A 59 -7.06 13.68 -4.57
CA PHE A 59 -7.52 13.75 -3.19
C PHE A 59 -8.29 12.50 -2.76
N LYS A 60 -9.24 12.02 -3.58
CA LYS A 60 -9.98 10.78 -3.28
C LYS A 60 -9.05 9.57 -3.17
N LEU A 61 -8.04 9.48 -4.05
CA LEU A 61 -7.08 8.39 -3.96
C LEU A 61 -6.19 8.50 -2.72
N ALA A 62 -5.79 9.72 -2.34
CA ALA A 62 -5.02 9.95 -1.11
C ALA A 62 -5.83 9.53 0.13
N LEU A 63 -7.13 9.83 0.17
CA LEU A 63 -8.00 9.39 1.24
C LEU A 63 -8.11 7.86 1.31
N VAL A 64 -8.26 7.19 0.17
CA VAL A 64 -8.29 5.72 0.12
C VAL A 64 -6.96 5.12 0.60
N ALA A 65 -5.83 5.70 0.19
CA ALA A 65 -4.51 5.27 0.66
C ALA A 65 -4.33 5.50 2.17
N LEU A 66 -4.87 6.58 2.71
CA LEU A 66 -4.86 6.87 4.15
C LEU A 66 -5.68 5.84 4.93
N VAL A 67 -6.89 5.52 4.48
CA VAL A 67 -7.73 4.47 5.10
C VAL A 67 -7.05 3.11 5.00
N ALA A 68 -6.48 2.77 3.84
CA ALA A 68 -5.75 1.52 3.65
C ALA A 68 -4.54 1.43 4.61
N SER A 69 -3.80 2.53 4.76
CA SER A 69 -2.67 2.62 5.69
C SER A 69 -3.09 2.48 7.15
N PHE A 70 -4.22 3.09 7.53
CA PHE A 70 -4.81 2.88 8.85
C PHE A 70 -5.19 1.42 9.08
N MET A 71 -5.85 0.78 8.10
CA MET A 71 -6.17 -0.65 8.17
C MET A 71 -4.92 -1.53 8.26
N PHE A 72 -3.83 -1.16 7.58
CA PHE A 72 -2.55 -1.86 7.69
C PHE A 72 -1.99 -1.79 9.11
N SER A 73 -1.96 -0.60 9.71
CA SER A 73 -1.51 -0.40 11.10
C SER A 73 -2.32 -1.25 12.09
N GLN A 74 -3.65 -1.24 11.97
CA GLN A 74 -4.53 -2.06 12.81
C GLN A 74 -4.32 -3.57 12.58
N ALA A 75 -4.14 -4.00 11.33
CA ALA A 75 -3.89 -5.41 11.02
C ALA A 75 -2.53 -5.89 11.57
N LEU A 76 -1.53 -5.00 11.60
CA LEU A 76 -0.26 -5.28 12.25
C LEU A 76 -0.44 -5.44 13.76
N ASP A 77 -1.20 -4.58 14.44
CA ASP A 77 -1.48 -4.74 15.88
C ASP A 77 -2.00 -6.15 16.20
N VAL A 78 -2.92 -6.65 15.38
CA VAL A 78 -3.45 -8.01 15.50
C VAL A 78 -2.38 -9.07 15.21
N ALA A 79 -1.60 -8.91 14.13
CA ALA A 79 -0.56 -9.87 13.77
C ALA A 79 0.54 -9.98 14.85
N TYR A 80 0.95 -8.85 15.44
CA TYR A 80 1.90 -8.81 16.55
C TYR A 80 1.32 -9.45 17.81
N SER A 81 0.04 -9.20 18.11
CA SER A 81 -0.65 -9.84 19.24
C SER A 81 -0.74 -11.37 19.09
N LEU A 82 -1.05 -11.86 17.89
CA LEU A 82 -1.15 -13.30 17.61
C LEU A 82 0.21 -14.01 17.63
N SER A 83 1.27 -13.33 17.18
CA SER A 83 2.62 -13.89 17.10
C SER A 83 3.41 -13.75 18.40
N SER A 84 2.88 -13.03 19.40
CA SER A 84 3.60 -12.67 20.64
C SER A 84 4.97 -12.05 20.37
N ALA A 85 5.12 -11.37 19.23
CA ALA A 85 6.40 -10.87 18.78
C ALA A 85 6.76 -9.54 19.45
N PRO A 86 8.06 -9.29 19.70
CA PRO A 86 8.52 -7.99 20.16
C PRO A 86 8.19 -6.92 19.11
N ALA A 87 7.88 -5.70 19.54
CA ALA A 87 7.44 -4.62 18.64
C ALA A 87 8.46 -4.20 17.56
N GLY A 88 9.71 -4.70 17.57
CA GLY A 88 10.70 -4.46 16.51
C GLY A 88 11.01 -2.97 16.29
N ALA A 89 11.20 -2.58 15.02
CA ALA A 89 11.44 -1.19 14.59
C ALA A 89 10.14 -0.44 14.27
N ARG A 90 9.03 -0.83 14.91
CA ARG A 90 7.70 -0.32 14.57
C ARG A 90 7.54 1.14 14.98
N PHE A 91 6.97 1.92 14.08
CA PHE A 91 6.63 3.31 14.35
C PHE A 91 5.37 3.40 15.22
N GLU A 92 5.20 4.53 15.89
CA GLU A 92 3.89 4.88 16.46
C GLU A 92 2.84 4.99 15.35
N MET A 93 1.56 4.78 15.70
CA MET A 93 0.46 4.69 14.73
C MET A 93 0.38 5.90 13.80
N ALA A 94 0.48 7.13 14.34
CA ALA A 94 0.34 8.34 13.53
C ALA A 94 1.40 8.46 12.42
N PRO A 95 2.72 8.38 12.71
CA PRO A 95 3.73 8.40 11.66
C PRO A 95 3.66 7.17 10.75
N GLU A 96 3.34 5.97 11.27
CA GLU A 96 3.16 4.75 10.48
C GLU A 96 2.10 4.97 9.39
N VAL A 97 0.93 5.47 9.78
CA VAL A 97 -0.18 5.69 8.87
C VAL A 97 0.19 6.71 7.79
N ILE A 98 0.88 7.80 8.13
CA ILE A 98 1.27 8.83 7.17
C ILE A 98 2.27 8.28 6.14
N ILE A 99 3.31 7.57 6.60
CA ILE A 99 4.36 7.03 5.74
C ILE A 99 3.79 6.03 4.74
N TYR A 100 3.03 5.04 5.24
CA TYR A 100 2.44 4.02 4.37
C TYR A 100 1.34 4.60 3.47
N ALA A 101 0.58 5.61 3.90
CA ALA A 101 -0.40 6.29 3.05
C ALA A 101 0.28 7.00 1.88
N ALA A 102 1.38 7.72 2.14
CA ALA A 102 2.16 8.38 1.11
C ALA A 102 2.76 7.37 0.12
N GLY A 103 3.31 6.26 0.62
CA GLY A 103 3.86 5.18 -0.21
C GLY A 103 2.80 4.51 -1.10
N LEU A 104 1.68 4.09 -0.50
CA LEU A 104 0.57 3.46 -1.23
C LEU A 104 -0.03 4.41 -2.28
N TRP A 105 -0.24 5.68 -1.92
CA TRP A 105 -0.75 6.69 -2.84
C TRP A 105 0.22 6.94 -3.99
N GLY A 106 1.51 7.10 -3.70
CA GLY A 106 2.56 7.33 -4.71
C GLY A 106 2.67 6.18 -5.70
N LEU A 107 2.71 4.93 -5.21
CA LEU A 107 2.76 3.74 -6.07
C LEU A 107 1.48 3.59 -6.91
N ALA A 108 0.32 3.86 -6.33
CA ALA A 108 -0.94 3.85 -7.06
C ALA A 108 -1.03 4.95 -8.12
N MET A 109 -0.46 6.13 -7.85
CA MET A 109 -0.31 7.22 -8.81
C MET A 109 0.59 6.81 -9.98
N LEU A 110 1.74 6.18 -9.72
CA LEU A 110 2.63 5.66 -10.77
C LEU A 110 1.89 4.65 -11.67
N MET A 111 1.18 3.69 -11.06
CA MET A 111 0.35 2.72 -11.81
C MET A 111 -0.72 3.42 -12.66
N ARG A 112 -1.38 4.43 -12.09
CA ARG A 112 -2.44 5.14 -12.80
C ARG A 112 -1.91 5.94 -13.99
N LEU A 113 -0.80 6.65 -13.81
CA LEU A 113 -0.23 7.55 -14.82
C LEU A 113 0.43 6.78 -15.97
N PHE A 114 1.16 5.71 -15.67
CA PHE A 114 2.02 5.05 -16.65
C PHE A 114 1.48 3.72 -17.19
N ALA A 115 0.44 3.17 -16.56
CA ALA A 115 0.01 1.80 -16.86
C ALA A 115 -1.49 1.61 -17.08
N LEU A 116 -2.35 2.10 -16.19
CA LEU A 116 -3.77 1.72 -16.16
C LEU A 116 -4.73 2.79 -16.71
N GLY A 117 -4.38 4.08 -16.62
CA GLY A 117 -5.25 5.18 -17.02
C GLY A 117 -6.59 5.24 -16.25
N PRO A 118 -7.30 6.38 -16.27
CA PRO A 118 -8.66 6.46 -15.74
C PRO A 118 -9.62 5.71 -16.68
N GLN A 119 -10.51 4.86 -16.16
CA GLN A 119 -11.57 4.30 -17.01
C GLN A 119 -12.44 5.42 -17.57
N LYS A 120 -12.73 5.37 -18.88
CA LYS A 120 -13.74 6.24 -19.50
C LYS A 120 -15.08 5.85 -18.87
N LYS A 121 -15.69 6.76 -18.10
CA LYS A 121 -17.10 6.61 -17.72
C LYS A 121 -17.91 6.48 -19.01
N LYS A 122 -18.61 5.36 -19.17
CA LYS A 122 -19.70 5.24 -20.14
C LYS A 122 -20.87 6.09 -19.69
#